data_AF-A0A2N2P7W7-F1
#
_entry.id   AF-A0A2N2P7W7-F1
#
_cell.length_a   1.000
_cell.length_b   1.000
_cell.length_c   1.000
_cell.angle_alpha   90.00
_cell.angle_beta   90.00
_cell.angle_gamma   90.00
#
_symmetry.space_group_name_H-M   'P 1'
#
loop_
_entity.id
_entity.type
_entity.pdbx_description
1 polymer ?
#
loop_
_entity_poly.entity_id
_entity_poly.type
_entity_poly.pdbx_seq_one_letter_code
_entity_poly.pdbx_strand_id
1 'polypeptide(L)'
;MAEPDTHMPGKPCPICSQLKDEEYAFQKFGREENNTSLPIATNLLTKVHDFHPLSNRKFQLHQCPQCASCFLYRTDYEYLVNGSEDEEFLTRLTTEQTEVYLNHILLNNPLS
;
A
#
# COMPACT_ATOMS: atom_id res chain seq x y z
N MET A 1 -0.26 -33.29 -0.82
CA MET A 1 -1.26 -32.66 -1.71
C MET A 1 -1.62 -31.31 -1.10
N ALA A 2 -1.05 -30.22 -1.61
CA ALA A 2 -1.52 -28.87 -1.37
C ALA A 2 -0.95 -27.97 -2.47
N GLU A 3 -1.76 -27.70 -3.48
CA GLU A 3 -1.63 -26.49 -4.29
C GLU A 3 -2.97 -25.78 -4.21
N PRO A 4 -2.98 -24.47 -3.93
CA PRO A 4 -3.97 -23.64 -4.56
C PRO A 4 -3.29 -22.40 -5.14
N ASP A 5 -2.71 -22.55 -6.33
CA ASP A 5 -2.58 -21.43 -7.26
C ASP A 5 -3.99 -21.00 -7.67
N THR A 6 -4.62 -20.17 -6.83
CA THR A 6 -5.97 -19.64 -7.10
C THR A 6 -5.87 -18.35 -7.90
N HIS A 7 -5.18 -18.39 -9.04
CA HIS A 7 -5.49 -17.48 -10.13
C HIS A 7 -6.48 -18.19 -11.06
N MET A 8 -7.77 -18.13 -10.70
CA MET A 8 -8.84 -18.50 -11.63
C MET A 8 -9.07 -17.32 -12.58
N PRO A 9 -8.70 -17.42 -13.88
CA PRO A 9 -9.00 -16.37 -14.84
C PRO A 9 -10.52 -16.17 -14.92
N GLY A 10 -11.00 -14.95 -14.64
CA GLY A 10 -12.39 -14.54 -14.84
C GLY A 10 -13.18 -14.13 -13.59
N LYS A 11 -12.66 -14.28 -12.37
CA LYS A 11 -13.28 -13.69 -11.17
C LYS A 11 -12.46 -12.52 -10.64
N PRO A 12 -13.08 -11.38 -10.29
CA PRO A 12 -12.36 -10.28 -9.67
C PRO A 12 -11.79 -10.73 -8.32
N CYS A 13 -10.54 -10.35 -8.04
CA CYS A 13 -9.89 -10.69 -6.78
C CYS A 13 -10.68 -10.07 -5.59
N PRO A 14 -11.05 -10.86 -4.57
CA PRO A 14 -11.93 -10.40 -3.49
C PRO A 14 -11.32 -9.30 -2.61
N ILE A 15 -9.99 -9.19 -2.56
CA ILE A 15 -9.29 -8.12 -1.86
C ILE A 15 -9.25 -6.88 -2.76
N CYS A 16 -8.66 -7.03 -3.95
CA CYS A 16 -8.47 -5.90 -4.87
C CYS A 16 -9.77 -5.29 -5.38
N SER A 17 -10.88 -6.03 -5.43
CA SER A 17 -12.19 -5.50 -5.83
C SER A 17 -12.79 -4.52 -4.81
N GLN A 18 -12.25 -4.50 -3.58
CA GLN A 18 -12.66 -3.57 -2.52
C GLN A 18 -11.75 -2.33 -2.46
N LEU A 19 -10.74 -2.26 -3.32
CA LEU A 19 -9.76 -1.17 -3.36
C LEU A 19 -9.84 -0.48 -4.71
N LYS A 20 -9.95 0.84 -4.72
CA LYS A 20 -9.77 1.67 -5.90
C LYS A 20 -8.31 1.61 -6.36
N ASP A 21 -8.08 2.19 -7.54
CA ASP A 21 -6.72 2.40 -8.02
C ASP A 21 -5.99 3.47 -7.19
N GLU A 22 -6.74 4.41 -6.61
CA GLU A 22 -6.23 5.41 -5.67
C GLU A 22 -7.17 5.51 -4.47
N GLU A 23 -6.65 5.19 -3.29
CA GLU A 23 -7.31 5.43 -2.01
C GLU A 23 -6.56 6.51 -1.23
N TYR A 24 -7.32 7.26 -0.43
CA TYR A 24 -6.83 8.36 0.38
C TYR A 24 -7.50 8.37 1.74
N ALA A 25 -6.72 8.64 2.79
CA ALA A 25 -7.21 8.89 4.13
C ALA A 25 -6.50 10.09 4.75
N PHE A 26 -7.21 10.78 5.63
CA PHE A 26 -6.76 12.01 6.26
C PHE A 26 -7.18 12.03 7.72
N GLN A 27 -6.26 12.44 8.60
CA GLN A 27 -6.55 12.69 10.00
C GLN A 27 -5.99 14.04 10.42
N LYS A 28 -6.77 14.81 11.18
CA LYS A 28 -6.34 16.11 11.69
C LYS A 28 -6.60 16.21 13.18
N PHE A 29 -5.57 16.59 13.91
CA PHE A 29 -5.66 16.79 15.35
C PHE A 29 -6.73 17.84 15.70
N GLY A 30 -7.62 17.51 16.64
CA GLY A 30 -8.71 18.38 17.09
C GLY A 30 -9.86 18.56 16.08
N ARG A 31 -9.90 17.74 15.03
CA ARG A 31 -11.00 17.64 14.06
C ARG A 31 -11.34 16.19 13.76
N GLU A 32 -11.44 15.38 14.80
CA GLU A 32 -11.65 13.94 14.72
C GLU A 32 -12.92 13.57 13.96
N GLU A 33 -13.93 14.44 13.93
CA GLU A 33 -15.18 14.25 13.18
C GLU A 33 -14.99 14.23 11.66
N ASN A 34 -13.86 14.73 11.15
CA ASN A 34 -13.52 14.76 9.74
C ASN A 34 -12.50 13.68 9.34
N ASN A 35 -12.05 12.85 10.30
CA ASN A 35 -11.07 11.82 10.02
C ASN A 35 -11.65 10.77 9.07
N THR A 36 -10.87 10.40 8.06
CA THR A 36 -11.16 9.28 7.17
C THR A 36 -10.15 8.17 7.40
N SER A 37 -10.42 6.98 6.88
CA SER A 37 -9.55 5.83 7.00
C SER A 37 -9.54 5.06 5.69
N LEU A 38 -8.39 4.46 5.37
CA LEU A 38 -8.30 3.57 4.22
C LEU A 38 -9.26 2.38 4.40
N PRO A 39 -9.78 1.79 3.31
CA PRO A 39 -10.65 0.62 3.40
C PRO A 39 -9.98 -0.52 4.17
N ILE A 40 -10.77 -1.29 4.94
CA ILE A 40 -10.28 -2.44 5.74
C ILE A 40 -9.48 -3.44 4.88
N ALA A 41 -9.85 -3.59 3.61
CA ALA A 41 -9.15 -4.46 2.66
C ALA A 41 -7.66 -4.11 2.49
N THR A 42 -7.24 -2.87 2.78
CA THR A 42 -5.84 -2.45 2.79
C THR A 42 -5.01 -3.28 3.78
N ASN A 43 -5.58 -3.61 4.95
CA ASN A 43 -4.91 -4.41 5.98
C ASN A 43 -4.69 -5.88 5.58
N LEU A 44 -5.32 -6.33 4.48
CA LEU A 44 -5.14 -7.67 3.93
C LEU A 44 -3.98 -7.75 2.93
N LEU A 45 -3.40 -6.61 2.54
CA LEU A 45 -2.22 -6.57 1.69
C LEU A 45 -0.97 -6.94 2.50
N THR A 46 -0.04 -7.64 1.87
CA THR A 46 1.23 -8.03 2.49
C THR A 46 2.31 -7.01 2.12
N LYS A 47 2.97 -6.43 3.12
CA LYS A 47 4.13 -5.57 2.87
C LYS A 47 5.30 -6.40 2.35
N VAL A 48 5.71 -6.13 1.11
CA VAL A 48 6.85 -6.79 0.44
C VAL A 48 8.15 -6.08 0.76
N HIS A 49 8.13 -4.75 0.79
CA HIS A 49 9.33 -3.96 1.05
C HIS A 49 9.01 -2.60 1.67
N ASP A 50 9.92 -2.11 2.51
CA ASP A 50 9.88 -0.75 3.07
C ASP A 50 11.13 -0.02 2.57
N PHE A 51 10.94 0.98 1.70
CA PHE A 51 12.03 1.72 1.08
C PHE A 51 12.64 2.77 2.02
N HIS A 52 11.89 3.18 3.05
CA HIS A 52 12.35 4.14 4.05
C HIS A 52 12.16 3.55 5.46
N PRO A 53 12.88 2.45 5.78
CA PRO A 53 12.80 1.88 7.11
C PRO A 53 13.22 2.94 8.14
N LEU A 54 12.53 2.98 9.29
CA LEU A 54 12.71 3.95 10.38
C LEU A 54 12.20 5.38 10.11
N SER A 55 11.75 5.70 8.90
CA SER A 55 11.08 6.98 8.63
C SER A 55 9.66 7.01 9.21
N ASN A 56 9.23 8.20 9.66
CA ASN A 56 7.84 8.46 10.02
C ASN A 56 6.95 8.56 8.77
N ARG A 57 7.53 9.01 7.65
CA ARG A 57 6.89 8.99 6.32
C ARG A 57 7.15 7.64 5.67
N LYS A 58 6.10 6.83 5.55
CA LYS A 58 6.18 5.49 4.98
C LYS A 58 6.26 5.59 3.47
N PHE A 59 7.07 4.71 2.89
CA PHE A 59 7.12 4.49 1.45
C PHE A 59 7.33 2.98 1.26
N GLN A 60 6.23 2.27 1.02
CA GLN A 60 6.20 0.81 1.14
C GLN A 60 5.55 0.17 -0.07
N LEU A 61 6.17 -0.91 -0.57
CA LEU A 61 5.56 -1.78 -1.56
C LEU A 61 4.73 -2.85 -0.85
N HIS A 62 3.45 -2.91 -1.18
CA HIS A 62 2.51 -3.90 -0.70
C HIS A 62 2.03 -4.75 -1.87
N GLN A 63 1.68 -6.01 -1.60
CA GLN A 63 1.21 -6.95 -2.60
C GLN A 63 -0.05 -7.67 -2.09
N CYS A 64 -1.03 -7.83 -2.98
CA CYS A 64 -2.18 -8.67 -2.72
C CYS A 64 -1.76 -10.15 -2.68
N PRO A 65 -1.96 -10.87 -1.58
CA PRO A 65 -1.55 -12.28 -1.47
C PRO A 65 -2.38 -13.23 -2.34
N GLN A 66 -3.51 -12.75 -2.92
CA GLN A 66 -4.41 -13.56 -3.74
C GLN A 66 -4.12 -13.42 -5.24
N CYS A 67 -3.82 -12.20 -5.71
CA CYS A 67 -3.66 -11.93 -7.14
C CYS A 67 -2.32 -11.28 -7.53
N ALA A 68 -1.38 -11.16 -6.59
CA ALA A 68 -0.06 -10.58 -6.78
C ALA A 68 -0.03 -9.11 -7.27
N SER A 69 -1.18 -8.43 -7.42
CA SER A 69 -1.23 -7.00 -7.73
C SER A 69 -0.50 -6.20 -6.66
N CYS A 70 0.35 -5.29 -7.10
CA CYS A 70 1.15 -4.45 -6.23
C CYS A 70 0.49 -3.08 -6.01
N PHE A 71 0.70 -2.56 -4.81
CA PHE A 71 0.24 -1.25 -4.39
C PHE A 71 1.39 -0.52 -3.71
N LEU A 72 1.46 0.78 -3.93
CA LEU A 72 2.38 1.67 -3.25
C LEU A 72 1.64 2.37 -2.12
N TYR A 73 2.03 2.08 -0.89
CA TYR A 73 1.52 2.74 0.30
C TYR A 73 2.47 3.85 0.73
N ARG A 74 1.92 5.05 0.97
CA ARG A 74 2.68 6.24 1.36
C ARG A 74 1.98 6.97 2.48
N THR A 75 2.77 7.53 3.39
CA THR A 75 2.24 8.52 4.33
C THR A 75 2.96 9.85 4.18
N ASP A 76 2.20 10.92 4.34
CA ASP A 76 2.75 12.24 4.59
C ASP A 76 2.29 12.73 5.96
N TYR A 77 3.13 13.55 6.56
CA TYR A 77 2.93 14.07 7.90
C TYR A 77 3.41 15.50 7.95
N GLU A 78 2.52 16.39 8.40
CA GLU A 78 2.83 17.79 8.61
C GLU A 78 2.50 18.22 10.05
N TYR A 79 3.47 18.90 10.67
CA TYR A 79 3.27 19.62 11.93
C TYR A 79 2.89 21.07 11.61
N LEU A 80 1.68 21.48 11.99
CA LEU A 80 1.20 22.86 11.88
C LEU A 80 1.06 23.47 13.28
N VAL A 81 0.97 24.81 13.34
CA VAL A 81 0.82 25.57 14.60
C VAL A 81 -0.40 25.09 15.42
N ASN A 82 -1.43 24.56 14.76
CA ASN A 82 -2.68 24.14 15.38
C ASN A 82 -2.82 22.61 15.54
N GLY A 83 -1.75 21.84 15.40
CA GLY A 83 -1.76 20.38 15.49
C GLY A 83 -1.11 19.71 14.29
N SER A 84 -1.26 18.39 14.21
CA SER A 84 -0.75 17.60 13.09
C SER A 84 -1.83 17.24 12.09
N GLU A 85 -1.37 17.04 10.86
CA GLU A 85 -2.14 16.43 9.77
C GLU A 85 -1.39 15.18 9.30
N ASP A 86 -2.11 14.06 9.27
CA ASP A 86 -1.63 12.76 8.84
C ASP A 86 -2.38 12.36 7.57
N GLU A 87 -1.65 12.10 6.50
CA GLU A 87 -2.18 11.68 5.20
C GLU A 87 -1.69 10.28 4.85
N GLU A 88 -2.60 9.45 4.35
CA GLU A 88 -2.29 8.12 3.86
C GLU A 88 -2.78 7.94 2.42
N PHE A 89 -1.94 7.34 1.58
CA PHE A 89 -2.23 7.07 0.18
C PHE A 89 -1.95 5.61 -0.13
N LEU A 90 -2.86 4.97 -0.88
CA LEU A 90 -2.64 3.65 -1.45
C LEU A 90 -2.91 3.70 -2.96
N THR A 91 -1.87 3.49 -3.76
CA THR A 91 -1.96 3.54 -5.22
C THR A 91 -1.71 2.16 -5.82
N ARG A 92 -2.65 1.65 -6.62
CA ARG A 92 -2.45 0.43 -7.41
C ARG A 92 -1.42 0.70 -8.50
N LEU A 93 -0.43 -0.18 -8.60
CA LEU A 93 0.61 -0.07 -9.61
C LEU A 93 0.21 -0.83 -10.88
N THR A 94 0.60 -0.28 -12.03
CA THR A 94 0.60 -1.05 -13.29
C THR A 94 1.70 -2.11 -13.27
N THR A 95 1.68 -3.02 -14.23
CA THR A 95 2.74 -4.01 -14.41
C THR A 95 4.09 -3.34 -14.61
N GLU A 96 4.19 -2.31 -15.46
CA GLU A 96 5.46 -1.63 -15.71
C GLU A 96 5.99 -0.92 -14.46
N GLN A 97 5.11 -0.26 -13.71
CA GLN A 97 5.50 0.38 -12.44
C GLN A 97 5.95 -0.66 -11.42
N THR A 98 5.24 -1.79 -11.33
CA THR A 98 5.59 -2.90 -10.44
C THR A 98 7.00 -3.42 -10.73
N GLU A 99 7.32 -3.65 -12.01
CA GLU A 99 8.65 -4.09 -12.43
C GLU A 99 9.74 -3.09 -12.03
N VAL A 100 9.50 -1.79 -12.18
CA VAL A 100 10.46 -0.75 -11.75
C VAL A 100 10.78 -0.87 -10.26
N TYR A 101 9.77 -0.98 -9.40
CA TYR A 101 9.99 -1.09 -7.95
C TYR A 101 10.65 -2.42 -7.56
N LEU A 102 10.22 -3.54 -8.15
CA LEU A 102 10.84 -4.84 -7.88
C LEU A 102 12.30 -4.88 -8.33
N ASN A 103 12.62 -4.33 -9.51
CA ASN A 103 13.99 -4.21 -9.98
C ASN A 103 14.83 -3.33 -9.06
N HIS A 104 14.28 -2.23 -8.56
CA HIS A 104 14.96 -1.38 -7.58
C HIS A 104 15.29 -2.15 -6.29
N ILE A 105 14.38 -3.01 -5.81
CA ILE A 105 14.62 -3.85 -4.63
C ILE A 105 15.76 -4.84 -4.91
N LEU A 106 15.72 -5.53 -6.06
CA LEU A 106 16.71 -6.54 -6.42
C LEU A 106 18.12 -5.96 -6.61
N LEU A 107 18.23 -4.78 -7.23
CA LEU A 107 19.53 -4.14 -7.47
C LEU A 107 20.16 -3.55 -6.21
N ASN A 108 19.34 -3.12 -5.23
CA ASN A 108 19.81 -2.47 -4.01
C ASN A 108 19.90 -3.40 -2.79
N ASN A 109 19.63 -4.70 -2.97
CA ASN A 109 19.80 -5.71 -1.92
C ASN A 109 20.73 -6.86 -2.37
N PRO A 110 22.05 -6.63 -2.51
CA PRO A 110 22.97 -7.59 -3.15
C PRO A 110 23.34 -8.83 -2.29
N LEU A 111 22.57 -9.17 -1.26
CA LEU A 111 22.83 -10.35 -0.42
C LEU A 111 21.53 -11.13 -0.17
N SER A 112 21.17 -12.00 -1.10
CA SER A 112 20.37 -13.21 -0.89
C SER A 112 21.15 -14.40 -1.43
#